data_AF-A0A140NIN5-F1
#
_entry.id   AF-A0A140NIN5-F1
#
_cell.length_a   1.000
_cell.length_b   1.000
_cell.length_c   1.000
_cell.angle_alpha   90.00
_cell.angle_beta   90.00
_cell.angle_gamma   90.00
#
_symmetry.space_group_name_H-M   'P 1'
#
loop_
_entity.id
_entity.type
_entity.pdbx_description
1 polymer ?
#
loop_
_entity_poly.entity_id
_entity_poly.type
_entity_poly.pdbx_seq_one_letter_code
_entity_poly.pdbx_strand_id
1 'polypeptide(L)'
;MAEFDYLKNAIKQAGYTLQQVADASDMTKGYLSQLINNKIKSPSAQKIAALHRFLGLEYPNKQKSIGVVFGKFYPLHTGHIYLIQRACSQVDELHVILCHDEPRDKDLFVNSSMSQQPTVSDRLRWLLQTFKYQKNIHIHSFDEQGIEPYPHGWEVWSEGMKGFLKKHNIHPSFIYSGEANDAPRYKKYLGIETILIDPERTFMNISGNQIRQAPFRYWDYIPTEVKPFFVRKVAILGGESSGKSTLVNKLANIFNTTSAWEFGRDYVFSHLGGDEMALQYSDYDKIALGHAQYIDFAVKYANKVAFIDTDFITTQAFCKRYEGKEHPFVQALIDEYRFDLVILLENNTPWVADGLRSLGSEKDRQEFQSLLIEMLKKNNVEFVHVDSPDYDTRFLTCISLVQQLLMLDE
;
A
#
# COMPACT_ATOMS: atom_id res chain seq x y z
N MET A 1 25.79 -34.42 24.37
CA MET A 1 24.42 -34.93 24.17
C MET A 1 24.48 -35.92 23.03
N ALA A 2 23.92 -37.13 23.17
CA ALA A 2 23.98 -38.11 22.08
C ALA A 2 23.11 -37.63 20.91
N GLU A 3 23.55 -37.93 19.68
CA GLU A 3 23.01 -37.40 18.41
C GLU A 3 21.48 -37.59 18.25
N PHE A 4 20.91 -38.62 18.90
CA PHE A 4 19.49 -38.99 18.79
C PHE A 4 18.71 -38.92 20.12
N ASP A 5 19.24 -38.26 21.16
CA ASP A 5 18.53 -38.14 22.45
C ASP A 5 17.21 -37.34 22.34
N TYR A 6 17.11 -36.45 21.35
CA TYR A 6 15.87 -35.71 21.07
C TYR A 6 14.73 -36.63 20.62
N LEU A 7 15.03 -37.71 19.88
CA LEU A 7 14.01 -38.67 19.44
C LEU A 7 13.44 -39.42 20.65
N LYS A 8 14.26 -39.75 21.65
CA LYS A 8 13.78 -40.36 22.90
C LYS A 8 12.80 -39.44 23.62
N ASN A 9 13.14 -38.16 23.71
CA ASN A 9 12.31 -37.16 24.39
C ASN A 9 10.99 -36.95 23.63
N ALA A 10 11.02 -36.85 22.30
CA ALA A 10 9.84 -36.71 21.47
C ALA A 10 8.89 -37.92 21.58
N ILE A 11 9.43 -39.15 21.52
CA ILE A 11 8.65 -40.38 21.71
C ILE A 11 7.97 -40.41 23.08
N LYS A 12 8.71 -40.03 24.13
CA LYS A 12 8.20 -39.99 25.51
C LYS A 12 7.14 -38.91 25.71
N GLN A 13 7.31 -37.73 25.13
CA GLN A 13 6.34 -36.63 25.20
C GLN A 13 5.05 -36.93 24.44
N ALA A 14 5.15 -37.59 23.29
CA ALA A 14 3.98 -38.01 22.51
C ALA A 14 3.24 -39.23 23.10
N GLY A 15 3.79 -39.86 24.15
CA GLY A 15 3.19 -41.01 24.82
C GLY A 15 3.20 -42.31 24.00
N TYR A 16 3.99 -42.38 22.93
CA TYR A 16 4.05 -43.56 22.08
C TYR A 16 4.99 -44.62 22.66
N THR A 17 4.61 -45.89 22.50
CA THR A 17 5.53 -47.00 22.76
C THR A 17 6.55 -47.13 21.63
N LEU A 18 7.74 -47.68 21.94
CA LEU A 18 8.76 -47.96 20.94
C LEU A 18 8.28 -48.88 19.80
N GLN A 19 7.27 -49.73 20.06
CA GLN A 19 6.70 -50.59 19.04
C GLN A 19 5.84 -49.78 18.06
N GLN A 20 4.95 -48.91 18.55
CA GLN A 20 4.10 -48.06 17.72
C GLN A 20 4.89 -47.13 16.80
N VAL A 21 5.96 -46.53 17.33
CA VAL A 21 6.84 -45.63 16.55
C VAL A 21 7.59 -46.41 15.47
N ALA A 22 8.06 -47.62 15.80
CA ALA A 22 8.78 -48.46 14.87
C ALA A 22 7.89 -48.92 13.72
N ASP A 23 6.67 -49.38 14.03
CA ASP A 23 5.69 -49.84 13.03
C ASP A 23 5.25 -48.70 12.11
N ALA A 24 5.00 -47.51 12.66
CA ALA A 24 4.57 -46.35 11.88
C ALA A 24 5.68 -45.70 11.04
N SER A 25 6.95 -45.97 11.38
CA SER A 25 8.12 -45.43 10.68
C SER A 25 8.82 -46.49 9.81
N ASP A 26 8.13 -47.60 9.52
CA ASP A 26 8.60 -48.74 8.71
C ASP A 26 9.98 -49.27 9.13
N MET A 27 10.14 -49.52 10.43
CA MET A 27 11.37 -50.08 10.99
C MET A 27 11.11 -51.07 12.12
N THR A 28 12.09 -51.92 12.40
CA THR A 28 11.99 -52.85 13.53
C THR A 28 12.22 -52.12 14.85
N LYS A 29 11.53 -52.56 15.91
CA LYS A 29 11.77 -52.07 17.29
C LYS A 29 13.24 -52.17 17.71
N GLY A 30 13.92 -53.24 17.28
CA GLY A 30 15.36 -53.44 17.51
C GLY A 30 16.21 -52.36 16.84
N TYR A 31 15.92 -52.03 15.58
CA TYR A 31 16.60 -50.96 14.84
C TYR A 31 16.34 -49.59 15.48
N LEU A 32 15.09 -49.26 15.82
CA LEU A 32 14.75 -48.00 16.49
C LEU A 32 15.48 -47.87 17.85
N SER A 33 15.53 -48.94 18.63
CA SER A 33 16.24 -48.97 19.92
C SER A 33 17.75 -48.75 19.77
N GLN A 34 18.36 -49.35 18.73
CA GLN A 34 19.78 -49.12 18.43
C GLN A 34 20.05 -47.71 17.92
N LEU A 35 19.13 -47.16 17.11
CA LEU A 35 19.21 -45.80 16.56
C LEU A 35 19.20 -44.75 17.68
N ILE A 36 18.19 -44.77 18.55
CA ILE A 36 18.07 -43.79 19.64
C ILE A 36 19.20 -43.93 20.68
N ASN A 37 19.78 -45.12 20.83
CA ASN A 37 20.91 -45.37 21.72
C ASN A 37 22.27 -45.17 21.04
N ASN A 38 22.30 -44.55 19.86
CA ASN A 38 23.52 -44.22 19.12
C ASN A 38 24.43 -45.43 18.82
N LYS A 39 23.84 -46.62 18.62
CA LYS A 39 24.55 -47.88 18.33
C LYS A 39 24.68 -48.15 16.82
N ILE A 40 24.10 -47.31 15.97
CA ILE A 40 24.13 -47.44 14.50
C ILE A 40 25.11 -46.41 13.95
N LYS A 41 26.20 -46.85 13.32
CA LYS A 41 27.25 -45.96 12.79
C LYS A 41 26.80 -45.13 11.58
N SER A 42 25.85 -45.62 10.78
CA SER A 42 25.35 -44.95 9.58
C SER A 42 23.85 -45.21 9.42
N PRO A 43 23.00 -44.42 10.09
CA PRO A 43 21.56 -44.61 10.03
C PRO A 43 20.99 -44.16 8.68
N SER A 44 19.99 -44.89 8.18
CA SER A 44 19.30 -44.54 6.93
C SER A 44 18.56 -43.20 7.04
N ALA A 45 18.86 -42.27 6.13
CA ALA A 45 18.21 -40.96 6.04
C ALA A 45 16.69 -41.08 5.80
N GLN A 46 16.24 -42.07 5.02
CA GLN A 46 14.81 -42.33 4.81
C GLN A 46 14.10 -42.73 6.10
N LYS A 47 14.74 -43.55 6.93
CA LYS A 47 14.20 -43.99 8.23
C LYS A 47 14.14 -42.85 9.24
N ILE A 48 15.12 -41.96 9.24
CA ILE A 48 15.12 -40.75 10.08
C ILE A 48 14.00 -39.80 9.62
N ALA A 49 13.83 -39.59 8.31
CA ALA A 49 12.76 -38.75 7.78
C ALA A 49 11.35 -39.30 8.10
N ALA A 50 11.17 -40.63 8.07
CA ALA A 50 9.93 -41.29 8.46
C ALA A 50 9.61 -41.08 9.95
N LEU A 51 10.61 -41.24 10.83
CA LEU A 51 10.48 -40.94 12.27
C LEU A 51 10.09 -39.48 12.51
N HIS A 52 10.72 -38.57 11.79
CA HIS A 52 10.44 -37.14 11.87
C HIS A 52 9.02 -36.81 11.44
N ARG A 53 8.56 -37.39 10.33
CA ARG A 53 7.18 -37.22 9.86
C ARG A 53 6.16 -37.77 10.86
N PHE A 54 6.41 -38.95 11.42
CA PHE A 54 5.51 -39.59 12.38
C PHE A 54 5.46 -38.84 13.71
N LEU A 55 6.61 -38.35 14.19
CA LEU A 55 6.72 -37.60 15.44
C LEU A 55 6.45 -36.10 15.28
N GLY A 56 6.15 -35.63 14.06
CA GLY A 56 5.93 -34.21 13.78
C GLY A 56 7.16 -33.33 14.00
N LEU A 57 8.36 -33.86 13.79
CA LEU A 57 9.64 -33.18 14.00
C LEU A 57 10.19 -32.62 12.68
N GLU A 58 10.53 -31.34 12.63
CA GLU A 58 11.30 -30.76 11.51
C GLU A 58 12.80 -31.13 11.66
N TYR A 59 13.42 -31.62 10.58
CA TYR A 59 14.86 -31.92 10.54
C TYR A 59 15.60 -30.79 9.79
N PRO A 60 16.77 -30.31 10.26
CA PRO A 60 17.45 -30.65 11.51
C PRO A 60 16.87 -29.92 12.72
N ASN A 61 17.07 -30.50 13.92
CA ASN A 61 16.69 -29.91 15.21
C ASN A 61 17.62 -28.74 15.57
N LYS A 62 17.50 -27.63 14.84
CA LYS A 62 17.90 -26.32 15.34
C LYS A 62 16.65 -25.69 15.92
N GLN A 63 16.77 -25.18 17.14
CA GLN A 63 15.77 -24.27 17.67
C GLN A 63 15.69 -23.11 16.67
N LYS A 64 14.50 -22.90 16.08
CA LYS A 64 14.29 -21.83 15.13
C LYS A 64 14.70 -20.52 15.79
N SER A 65 15.61 -19.81 15.13
CA SER A 65 15.95 -18.45 15.48
C SER A 65 14.79 -17.55 15.07
N ILE A 66 14.24 -16.83 16.04
CA ILE A 66 13.10 -15.93 15.82
C ILE A 66 13.57 -14.50 16.02
N GLY A 67 13.37 -13.66 15.00
CA GLY A 67 13.61 -12.22 15.07
C GLY A 67 12.32 -11.45 15.28
N VAL A 68 12.40 -10.30 15.94
CA VAL A 68 11.30 -9.32 15.99
C VAL A 68 11.77 -7.95 15.53
N VAL A 69 10.93 -7.25 14.77
CA VAL A 69 11.07 -5.83 14.42
C VAL A 69 9.81 -5.10 14.86
N PHE A 70 9.97 -3.97 15.55
CA PHE A 70 8.88 -3.08 15.91
C PHE A 70 8.90 -1.84 15.02
N GLY A 71 7.73 -1.31 14.67
CA GLY A 71 7.66 -0.06 13.93
C GLY A 71 6.26 0.51 13.82
N LYS A 72 6.19 1.84 13.73
CA LYS A 72 4.94 2.56 13.43
C LYS A 72 4.55 2.47 11.95
N PHE A 73 5.57 2.33 11.09
CA PHE A 73 5.48 2.29 9.63
C PHE A 73 4.57 3.39 9.06
N TYR A 74 4.79 4.63 9.50
CA TYR A 74 3.97 5.79 9.18
C TYR A 74 4.81 6.89 8.50
N PRO A 75 5.15 6.78 7.20
CA PRO A 75 4.87 5.64 6.34
C PRO A 75 5.94 4.53 6.42
N LEU A 76 5.66 3.41 5.77
CA LEU A 76 6.68 2.44 5.38
C LEU A 76 7.63 3.09 4.36
N HIS A 77 8.94 2.84 4.48
CA HIS A 77 9.96 3.41 3.58
C HIS A 77 11.09 2.42 3.33
N THR A 78 11.94 2.67 2.33
CA THR A 78 13.03 1.76 1.94
C THR A 78 14.03 1.49 3.07
N GLY A 79 14.25 2.43 3.99
CA GLY A 79 15.01 2.18 5.23
C GLY A 79 14.41 1.06 6.10
N HIS A 80 13.10 1.07 6.34
CA HIS A 80 12.41 -0.04 7.03
C HIS A 80 12.51 -1.34 6.23
N ILE A 81 12.36 -1.27 4.91
CA ILE A 81 12.49 -2.45 4.03
C ILE A 81 13.87 -3.05 4.16
N TYR A 82 14.92 -2.23 4.12
CA TYR A 82 16.30 -2.66 4.30
C TYR A 82 16.50 -3.34 5.67
N LEU A 83 16.04 -2.72 6.76
CA LEU A 83 16.06 -3.31 8.11
C LEU A 83 15.40 -4.70 8.14
N ILE A 84 14.17 -4.79 7.62
CA ILE A 84 13.38 -6.04 7.65
C ILE A 84 14.03 -7.13 6.78
N GLN A 85 14.51 -6.80 5.58
CA GLN A 85 15.18 -7.77 4.70
C GLN A 85 16.49 -8.28 5.32
N ARG A 86 17.26 -7.40 5.96
CA ARG A 86 18.48 -7.78 6.68
C ARG A 86 18.18 -8.66 7.89
N ALA A 87 17.14 -8.34 8.65
CA ALA A 87 16.71 -9.14 9.79
C ALA A 87 16.24 -10.53 9.34
N CYS A 88 15.39 -10.60 8.32
CA CYS A 88 14.83 -11.83 7.75
C CYS A 88 15.91 -12.79 7.24
N SER A 89 17.03 -12.27 6.76
CA SER A 89 18.17 -13.08 6.28
C SER A 89 19.05 -13.65 7.40
N GLN A 90 18.82 -13.27 8.67
CA GLN A 90 19.61 -13.67 9.83
C GLN A 90 18.84 -14.60 10.79
N VAL A 91 17.56 -14.84 10.54
CA VAL A 91 16.69 -15.66 11.38
C VAL A 91 15.85 -16.62 10.53
N ASP A 92 15.38 -17.70 11.14
CA ASP A 92 14.51 -18.67 10.48
C ASP A 92 13.10 -18.09 10.29
N GLU A 93 12.59 -17.35 11.28
CA GLU A 93 11.29 -16.66 11.26
C GLU A 93 11.43 -15.21 11.77
N LEU A 94 10.84 -14.25 11.07
CA LEU A 94 10.84 -12.84 11.44
C LEU A 94 9.41 -12.36 11.70
N HIS A 95 9.17 -11.79 12.88
CA HIS A 95 7.90 -11.17 13.23
C HIS A 95 8.01 -9.65 13.17
N VAL A 96 7.28 -9.03 12.25
CA VAL A 96 7.18 -7.57 12.12
C VAL A 96 5.91 -7.12 12.83
N ILE A 97 6.08 -6.29 13.85
CA ILE A 97 4.98 -5.81 14.70
C ILE A 97 4.72 -4.35 14.37
N LEU A 98 3.57 -4.09 13.73
CA LEU A 98 3.03 -2.77 13.47
C LEU A 98 2.40 -2.21 14.73
N CYS A 99 3.07 -1.23 15.33
CA CYS A 99 2.65 -0.52 16.51
C CYS A 99 1.75 0.68 16.15
N HIS A 100 0.48 0.68 16.55
CA HIS A 100 -0.46 1.76 16.25
C HIS A 100 -1.05 2.38 17.52
N ASP A 101 -1.39 3.66 17.42
CA ASP A 101 -2.07 4.41 18.48
C ASP A 101 -2.90 5.52 17.80
N GLU A 102 -4.23 5.44 17.94
CA GLU A 102 -5.16 6.28 17.16
C GLU A 102 -4.93 7.79 17.36
N PRO A 103 -4.79 8.32 18.60
CA PRO A 103 -4.55 9.75 18.81
C PRO A 103 -3.21 10.22 18.26
N ARG A 104 -2.13 9.46 18.48
CA ARG A 104 -0.80 9.76 17.93
C ARG A 104 -0.80 9.71 16.40
N ASP A 105 -1.41 8.69 15.82
CA ASP A 105 -1.41 8.49 14.37
C ASP A 105 -2.23 9.57 13.66
N LYS A 106 -3.30 10.08 14.30
CA LYS A 106 -4.05 11.25 13.85
C LYS A 106 -3.23 12.53 13.93
N ASP A 107 -2.51 12.77 15.03
CA ASP A 107 -1.63 13.93 15.18
C ASP A 107 -0.50 13.93 14.13
N LEU A 108 0.09 12.76 13.86
CA LEU A 108 1.09 12.60 12.81
C LEU A 108 0.55 12.91 11.41
N PHE A 109 -0.71 12.60 11.14
CA PHE A 109 -1.37 12.93 9.87
C PHE A 109 -1.62 14.43 9.74
N VAL A 110 -2.24 15.04 10.74
CA VAL A 110 -2.59 16.47 10.73
C VAL A 110 -1.36 17.35 10.54
N ASN A 111 -0.22 16.93 11.09
CA ASN A 111 1.06 17.63 10.94
C ASN A 111 1.91 17.11 9.77
N SER A 112 1.30 16.59 8.71
CA SER A 112 2.01 16.04 7.53
C SER A 112 1.46 16.54 6.20
N SER A 113 2.23 16.30 5.14
CA SER A 113 1.86 16.53 3.73
C SER A 113 1.07 15.36 3.10
N MET A 114 0.59 14.39 3.88
CA MET A 114 -0.16 13.25 3.33
C MET A 114 -1.53 13.70 2.80
N SER A 115 -1.92 13.20 1.62
CA SER A 115 -3.22 13.52 1.00
C SER A 115 -4.40 12.84 1.70
N GLN A 116 -4.14 11.72 2.38
CA GLN A 116 -5.14 10.94 3.10
C GLN A 116 -4.51 10.28 4.33
N GLN A 117 -5.28 10.17 5.42
CA GLN A 117 -4.84 9.45 6.61
C GLN A 117 -4.78 7.94 6.33
N PRO A 118 -3.61 7.28 6.39
CA PRO A 118 -3.54 5.83 6.32
C PRO A 118 -4.15 5.18 7.55
N THR A 119 -5.05 4.22 7.32
CA THR A 119 -5.60 3.41 8.40
C THR A 119 -4.59 2.36 8.88
N VAL A 120 -4.90 1.67 9.99
CA VAL A 120 -4.12 0.49 10.41
C VAL A 120 -4.12 -0.58 9.32
N SER A 121 -5.27 -0.78 8.66
CA SER A 121 -5.42 -1.75 7.56
C SER A 121 -4.58 -1.40 6.34
N ASP A 122 -4.45 -0.11 6.02
CA ASP A 122 -3.58 0.35 4.92
C ASP A 122 -2.11 0.09 5.22
N ARG A 123 -1.66 0.40 6.45
CA ARG A 123 -0.29 0.11 6.90
C ARG A 123 0.02 -1.39 6.92
N LEU A 124 -0.92 -2.22 7.38
CA LEU A 124 -0.82 -3.67 7.29
C LEU A 124 -0.72 -4.12 5.82
N ARG A 125 -1.54 -3.54 4.94
CA ARG A 125 -1.51 -3.84 3.50
C ARG A 125 -0.17 -3.46 2.89
N TRP A 126 0.44 -2.33 3.26
CA TRP A 126 1.78 -1.95 2.79
C TRP A 126 2.81 -3.02 3.13
N LEU A 127 2.85 -3.45 4.40
CA LEU A 127 3.77 -4.50 4.86
C LEU A 127 3.51 -5.82 4.13
N LEU A 128 2.23 -6.26 4.08
CA LEU A 128 1.85 -7.54 3.48
C LEU A 128 2.16 -7.58 1.98
N GLN A 129 1.91 -6.50 1.24
CA GLN A 129 2.21 -6.44 -0.19
C GLN A 129 3.72 -6.38 -0.44
N THR A 130 4.45 -5.59 0.35
CA THR A 130 5.91 -5.43 0.22
C THR A 130 6.65 -6.76 0.47
N PHE A 131 6.21 -7.53 1.46
CA PHE A 131 6.87 -8.77 1.89
C PHE A 131 6.12 -10.06 1.47
N LYS A 132 5.22 -9.98 0.47
CA LYS A 132 4.34 -11.09 0.09
C LYS A 132 5.05 -12.38 -0.37
N TYR A 133 6.31 -12.27 -0.79
CA TYR A 133 7.08 -13.41 -1.29
C TYR A 133 7.97 -14.05 -0.22
N GLN A 134 8.13 -13.40 0.94
CA GLN A 134 8.94 -13.89 2.05
C GLN A 134 8.06 -14.66 3.04
N LYS A 135 7.97 -15.98 2.86
CA LYS A 135 7.09 -16.85 3.66
C LYS A 135 7.44 -16.90 5.16
N ASN A 136 8.68 -16.56 5.51
CA ASN A 136 9.18 -16.52 6.87
C ASN A 136 9.00 -15.16 7.56
N ILE A 137 8.36 -14.19 6.91
CA ILE A 137 7.97 -12.92 7.52
C ILE A 137 6.50 -13.00 7.95
N HIS A 138 6.26 -12.79 9.24
CA HIS A 138 4.94 -12.75 9.84
C HIS A 138 4.64 -11.33 10.32
N ILE A 139 3.55 -10.74 9.83
CA ILE A 139 3.17 -9.36 10.18
C ILE A 139 2.02 -9.40 11.18
N HIS A 140 2.14 -8.60 12.23
CA HIS A 140 1.15 -8.48 13.29
C HIS A 140 0.86 -7.01 13.60
N SER A 141 -0.31 -6.71 14.13
CA SER A 141 -0.66 -5.40 14.68
C SER A 141 -0.67 -5.44 16.20
N PHE A 142 -0.12 -4.40 16.82
CA PHE A 142 -0.13 -4.20 18.27
C PHE A 142 -0.69 -2.81 18.57
N ASP A 143 -1.76 -2.78 19.35
CA ASP A 143 -2.42 -1.56 19.81
C ASP A 143 -1.72 -1.03 21.05
N GLU A 144 -1.21 0.20 20.96
CA GLU A 144 -0.52 0.91 22.02
C GLU A 144 -1.40 1.98 22.68
N GLN A 145 -2.71 1.99 22.39
CA GLN A 145 -3.60 3.00 22.91
C GLN A 145 -3.65 3.00 24.45
N GLY A 146 -3.50 4.20 25.02
CA GLY A 146 -3.48 4.40 26.47
C GLY A 146 -2.13 4.14 27.13
N ILE A 147 -1.11 3.73 26.36
CA ILE A 147 0.28 3.69 26.82
C ILE A 147 0.87 5.09 26.71
N GLU A 148 1.64 5.50 27.70
CA GLU A 148 2.31 6.79 27.69
C GLU A 148 3.26 6.90 26.47
N PRO A 149 3.27 8.04 25.76
CA PRO A 149 4.09 8.19 24.56
C PRO A 149 5.59 8.05 24.83
N TYR A 150 6.31 7.54 23.83
CA TYR A 150 7.78 7.57 23.80
C TYR A 150 8.31 9.00 24.08
N PRO A 151 9.37 9.17 24.92
CA PRO A 151 10.24 8.14 25.49
C PRO A 151 9.79 7.54 26.82
N HIS A 152 8.60 7.90 27.31
CA HIS A 152 8.02 7.37 28.54
C HIS A 152 7.20 6.10 28.24
N GLY A 153 6.65 5.43 29.26
CA GLY A 153 5.76 4.26 29.04
C GLY A 153 6.41 2.89 28.73
N TRP A 154 7.75 2.76 28.72
CA TRP A 154 8.44 1.48 28.42
C TRP A 154 8.05 0.31 29.33
N GLU A 155 7.73 0.58 30.60
CA GLU A 155 7.28 -0.45 31.55
C GLU A 155 5.97 -1.09 31.09
N VAL A 156 4.93 -0.26 30.97
CA VAL A 156 3.59 -0.68 30.52
C VAL A 156 3.64 -1.30 29.12
N TRP A 157 4.38 -0.68 28.20
CA TRP A 157 4.58 -1.21 26.85
C TRP A 157 5.21 -2.60 26.86
N SER A 158 6.27 -2.80 27.64
CA SER A 158 6.99 -4.07 27.68
C SER A 158 6.16 -5.20 28.30
N GLU A 159 5.31 -4.90 29.28
CA GLU A 159 4.38 -5.86 29.86
C GLU A 159 3.31 -6.29 28.85
N GLY A 160 2.68 -5.32 28.18
CA GLY A 160 1.75 -5.58 27.08
C GLY A 160 2.40 -6.40 25.97
N MET A 161 3.63 -6.06 25.59
CA MET A 161 4.37 -6.75 24.55
C MET A 161 4.75 -8.19 24.95
N LYS A 162 5.17 -8.43 26.20
CA LYS A 162 5.39 -9.80 26.71
C LYS A 162 4.11 -10.63 26.66
N GLY A 163 2.98 -10.03 27.04
CA GLY A 163 1.67 -10.66 26.95
C GLY A 163 1.30 -11.00 25.49
N PHE A 164 1.54 -10.07 24.58
CA PHE A 164 1.32 -10.24 23.14
C PHE A 164 2.19 -11.37 22.57
N LEU A 165 3.50 -11.35 22.79
CA LEU A 165 4.43 -12.37 22.31
C LEU A 165 4.04 -13.75 22.85
N LYS A 166 3.69 -13.85 24.14
CA LYS A 166 3.22 -15.11 24.76
C LYS A 166 1.92 -15.60 24.13
N LYS A 167 0.94 -14.71 23.90
CA LYS A 167 -0.36 -15.05 23.27
C LYS A 167 -0.18 -15.59 21.85
N HIS A 168 0.75 -15.03 21.10
CA HIS A 168 1.07 -15.45 19.73
C HIS A 168 2.12 -16.56 19.65
N ASN A 169 2.57 -17.11 20.81
CA ASN A 169 3.62 -18.12 20.92
C ASN A 169 4.94 -17.73 20.21
N ILE A 170 5.28 -16.44 20.25
CA ILE A 170 6.51 -15.89 19.68
C ILE A 170 7.55 -15.84 20.79
N HIS A 171 8.69 -16.52 20.59
CA HIS A 171 9.81 -16.54 21.54
C HIS A 171 11.07 -15.98 20.85
N PRO A 172 11.23 -14.63 20.81
CA PRO A 172 12.29 -14.02 20.03
C PRO A 172 13.67 -14.32 20.61
N SER A 173 14.61 -14.66 19.74
CA SER A 173 16.04 -14.73 20.07
C SER A 173 16.67 -13.35 20.00
N PHE A 174 16.21 -12.49 19.07
CA PHE A 174 16.76 -11.17 18.83
C PHE A 174 15.68 -10.15 18.50
N ILE A 175 15.93 -8.90 18.87
CA ILE A 175 15.22 -7.74 18.36
C ILE A 175 16.11 -7.04 17.33
N TYR A 176 15.55 -6.66 16.19
CA TYR A 176 16.25 -5.89 15.17
C TYR A 176 15.73 -4.46 15.17
N SER A 177 16.65 -3.49 15.23
CA SER A 177 16.29 -2.07 15.23
C SER A 177 17.36 -1.23 14.52
N GLY A 178 16.95 -0.09 13.96
CA GLY A 178 17.86 0.97 13.53
C GLY A 178 18.13 2.00 14.63
N GLU A 179 17.36 1.99 15.72
CA GLU A 179 17.42 3.02 16.76
C GLU A 179 18.32 2.56 17.92
N ALA A 180 19.59 3.02 17.92
CA ALA A 180 20.59 2.65 18.93
C ALA A 180 20.17 3.00 20.37
N ASN A 181 19.38 4.07 20.54
CA ASN A 181 18.90 4.52 21.84
C ASN A 181 17.91 3.55 22.50
N ASP A 182 17.27 2.68 21.72
CA ASP A 182 16.26 1.74 22.22
C ASP A 182 16.86 0.38 22.61
N ALA A 183 18.02 0.02 22.07
CA ALA A 183 18.68 -1.26 22.34
C ALA A 183 18.90 -1.54 23.85
N PRO A 184 19.39 -0.59 24.68
CA PRO A 184 19.51 -0.83 26.12
C PRO A 184 18.17 -1.05 26.81
N ARG A 185 17.09 -0.42 26.31
CA ARG A 185 15.75 -0.52 26.88
C ARG A 185 15.13 -1.88 26.57
N TYR A 186 15.28 -2.38 25.35
CA TYR A 186 14.84 -3.74 25.00
C TYR A 186 15.50 -4.79 25.89
N LYS A 187 16.81 -4.68 26.12
CA LYS A 187 17.51 -5.59 27.03
C LYS A 187 17.02 -5.46 28.48
N LYS A 188 16.83 -4.25 28.98
CA LYS A 188 16.33 -4.00 30.34
C LYS A 188 14.92 -4.53 30.58
N TYR A 189 13.99 -4.25 29.67
CA TYR A 189 12.57 -4.48 29.88
C TYR A 189 12.08 -5.82 29.31
N LEU A 190 12.58 -6.24 28.15
CA LEU A 190 12.19 -7.51 27.52
C LEU A 190 13.19 -8.65 27.79
N GLY A 191 14.43 -8.34 28.17
CA GLY A 191 15.48 -9.35 28.37
C GLY A 191 16.00 -9.95 27.07
N ILE A 192 15.80 -9.26 25.93
CA ILE A 192 16.18 -9.74 24.60
C ILE A 192 17.29 -8.86 24.03
N GLU A 193 18.32 -9.49 23.46
CA GLU A 193 19.43 -8.78 22.82
C GLU A 193 18.97 -8.08 21.52
N THR A 194 19.49 -6.89 21.27
CA THR A 194 19.18 -6.11 20.07
C THR A 194 20.33 -6.15 19.08
N ILE A 195 20.03 -6.48 17.83
CA ILE A 195 20.96 -6.38 16.70
C ILE A 195 20.64 -5.08 15.96
N LEU A 196 21.61 -4.16 15.98
CA LEU A 196 21.49 -2.88 15.29
C LEU A 196 21.81 -3.03 13.80
N ILE A 197 20.94 -2.48 12.95
CA ILE A 197 21.13 -2.47 11.50
C ILE A 197 21.18 -1.01 11.03
N ASP A 198 22.33 -0.61 10.49
CA ASP A 198 22.60 0.75 9.99
C ASP A 198 22.12 1.88 10.92
N PRO A 199 22.53 1.91 12.19
CA PRO A 199 22.07 2.90 13.16
C PRO A 199 22.51 4.34 12.82
N GLU A 200 23.62 4.47 12.09
CA GLU A 200 24.13 5.76 11.60
C GLU A 200 23.48 6.19 10.28
N ARG A 201 22.59 5.35 9.71
CA ARG A 201 21.87 5.58 8.45
C ARG A 201 22.81 5.91 7.28
N THR A 202 23.93 5.21 7.22
CA THR A 202 24.98 5.36 6.19
C THR A 202 24.53 4.90 4.81
N PHE A 203 23.63 3.90 4.76
CA PHE A 203 23.11 3.38 3.51
C PHE A 203 21.75 3.98 3.19
N MET A 204 20.82 3.96 4.15
CA MET A 204 19.46 4.49 3.96
C MET A 204 19.22 5.70 4.88
N ASN A 205 19.64 6.88 4.43
CA ASN A 205 19.51 8.13 5.19
C ASN A 205 18.10 8.73 5.10
N ILE A 206 17.13 8.07 5.73
CA ILE A 206 15.73 8.49 5.72
C ILE A 206 15.02 8.17 7.05
N SER A 207 13.97 8.94 7.33
CA SER A 207 13.01 8.69 8.41
C SER A 207 11.60 8.94 7.95
N GLY A 208 10.63 8.31 8.63
CA GLY A 208 9.21 8.60 8.40
C GLY A 208 8.86 10.07 8.61
N ASN A 209 9.55 10.78 9.51
CA ASN A 209 9.31 12.22 9.71
C ASN A 209 9.72 13.06 8.50
N GLN A 210 10.91 12.81 7.94
CA GLN A 210 11.37 13.49 6.73
C GLN A 210 10.40 13.31 5.55
N ILE A 211 9.89 12.09 5.35
CA ILE A 211 8.93 11.81 4.27
C ILE A 211 7.60 12.54 4.52
N ARG A 212 7.09 12.53 5.75
CA ARG A 212 5.82 13.21 6.08
C ARG A 212 5.88 14.73 5.88
N GLN A 213 7.05 15.34 6.02
CA GLN A 213 7.22 16.80 5.87
C GLN A 213 7.56 17.22 4.45
N ALA A 214 8.29 16.40 3.70
CA ALA A 214 8.79 16.73 2.36
C ALA A 214 8.78 15.49 1.45
N PRO A 215 7.60 14.92 1.15
CA PRO A 215 7.51 13.63 0.46
C PRO A 215 8.13 13.67 -0.94
N PHE A 216 8.10 14.81 -1.63
CA PHE A 216 8.62 14.92 -2.99
C PHE A 216 10.13 15.01 -3.06
N ARG A 217 10.78 15.48 -2.00
CA ARG A 217 12.23 15.43 -1.85
C ARG A 217 12.74 14.02 -1.60
N TYR A 218 11.97 13.20 -0.88
CA TYR A 218 12.35 11.83 -0.51
C TYR A 218 11.57 10.76 -1.28
N TRP A 219 11.04 11.10 -2.45
CA TRP A 219 10.12 10.28 -3.24
C TRP A 219 10.66 8.86 -3.52
N ASP A 220 11.96 8.76 -3.80
CA ASP A 220 12.62 7.48 -4.13
C ASP A 220 12.74 6.52 -2.94
N TYR A 221 12.58 7.04 -1.72
CA TYR A 221 12.53 6.22 -0.50
C TYR A 221 11.13 5.69 -0.19
N ILE A 222 10.10 6.10 -0.94
CA ILE A 222 8.71 5.73 -0.72
C ILE A 222 8.35 4.51 -1.61
N PRO A 223 7.95 3.37 -1.03
CA PRO A 223 7.52 2.20 -1.79
C PRO A 223 6.28 2.48 -2.63
N THR A 224 6.11 1.77 -3.74
CA THR A 224 4.98 1.92 -4.67
C THR A 224 3.62 1.79 -3.98
N GLU A 225 3.50 0.92 -2.99
CA GLU A 225 2.29 0.66 -2.21
C GLU A 225 1.89 1.85 -1.32
N VAL A 226 2.85 2.71 -1.01
CA VAL A 226 2.74 3.84 -0.09
C VAL A 226 2.57 5.16 -0.86
N LYS A 227 3.19 5.27 -2.04
CA LYS A 227 3.12 6.47 -2.90
C LYS A 227 1.71 7.06 -3.05
N PRO A 228 0.62 6.29 -3.23
CA PRO A 228 -0.74 6.83 -3.35
C PRO A 228 -1.16 7.83 -2.26
N PHE A 229 -0.63 7.70 -1.05
CA PHE A 229 -0.96 8.59 0.09
C PHE A 229 -0.26 9.95 0.03
N PHE A 230 0.61 10.16 -0.96
CA PHE A 230 1.37 11.38 -1.19
C PHE A 230 1.20 11.93 -2.62
N VAL A 231 0.54 11.20 -3.52
CA VAL A 231 0.33 11.65 -4.91
C VAL A 231 -0.72 12.75 -4.95
N ARG A 232 -0.42 13.83 -5.67
CA ARG A 232 -1.40 14.87 -6.00
C ARG A 232 -2.19 14.50 -7.24
N LYS A 233 -3.51 14.60 -7.19
CA LYS A 233 -4.41 14.33 -8.31
C LYS A 233 -4.85 15.63 -8.96
N VAL A 234 -4.56 15.80 -10.25
CA VAL A 234 -4.93 16.98 -11.04
C VAL A 234 -5.97 16.57 -12.09
N ALA A 235 -7.21 17.01 -11.93
CA ALA A 235 -8.27 16.77 -12.90
C ALA A 235 -8.33 17.91 -13.93
N ILE A 236 -8.43 17.55 -15.21
CA ILE A 236 -8.58 18.50 -16.32
C ILE A 236 -9.97 18.31 -16.92
N LEU A 237 -10.81 19.32 -16.73
CA LEU A 237 -12.21 19.35 -17.14
C LEU A 237 -12.43 20.33 -18.28
N GLY A 238 -13.56 20.22 -18.96
CA GLY A 238 -13.95 21.11 -20.05
C GLY A 238 -14.87 20.42 -21.05
N GLY A 239 -15.42 21.20 -21.97
CA GLY A 239 -16.35 20.69 -22.99
C GLY A 239 -15.73 19.66 -23.93
N GLU A 240 -16.58 19.04 -24.74
CA GLU A 240 -16.14 18.15 -25.80
C GLU A 240 -15.18 18.86 -26.78
N SER A 241 -14.15 18.13 -27.22
CA SER A 241 -13.17 18.61 -28.21
C SER A 241 -12.38 19.87 -27.82
N SER A 242 -12.22 20.20 -26.54
CA SER A 242 -11.39 21.32 -26.05
C SER A 242 -9.89 21.00 -25.93
N GLY A 243 -9.44 19.84 -26.42
CA GLY A 243 -8.04 19.40 -26.39
C GLY A 243 -7.58 18.78 -25.05
N LYS A 244 -8.50 18.43 -24.14
CA LYS A 244 -8.20 17.86 -22.80
C LYS A 244 -7.26 16.68 -22.84
N SER A 245 -7.60 15.62 -23.58
CA SER A 245 -6.79 14.40 -23.63
C SER A 245 -5.38 14.66 -24.16
N THR A 246 -5.24 15.60 -25.10
CA THR A 246 -3.93 16.04 -25.60
C THR A 246 -3.15 16.79 -24.52
N LEU A 247 -3.80 17.69 -23.78
CA LEU A 247 -3.19 18.45 -22.69
C LEU A 247 -2.76 17.53 -21.54
N VAL A 248 -3.63 16.61 -21.11
CA VAL A 248 -3.36 15.61 -20.07
C VAL A 248 -2.13 14.78 -20.43
N ASN A 249 -2.04 14.28 -21.67
CA ASN A 249 -0.90 13.51 -22.14
C ASN A 249 0.39 14.37 -22.20
N LYS A 250 0.30 15.60 -22.71
CA LYS A 250 1.45 16.53 -22.71
C LYS A 250 1.98 16.80 -21.30
N LEU A 251 1.09 17.03 -20.34
CA LEU A 251 1.47 17.26 -18.94
C LEU A 251 2.09 15.99 -18.33
N ALA A 252 1.49 14.82 -18.53
CA ALA A 252 2.05 13.56 -18.05
C ALA A 252 3.49 13.32 -18.56
N ASN A 253 3.75 13.62 -19.84
CA ASN A 253 5.08 13.50 -20.43
C ASN A 253 6.09 14.52 -19.87
N ILE A 254 5.70 15.79 -19.68
CA ILE A 254 6.61 16.80 -19.12
C ILE A 254 7.00 16.48 -17.67
N PHE A 255 6.03 16.07 -16.86
CA PHE A 255 6.25 15.76 -15.45
C PHE A 255 6.78 14.33 -15.23
N ASN A 256 7.03 13.56 -16.30
CA ASN A 256 7.46 12.16 -16.27
C ASN A 256 6.61 11.33 -15.31
N THR A 257 5.30 11.34 -15.53
CA THR A 257 4.32 10.70 -14.66
C THR A 257 3.20 10.04 -15.49
N THR A 258 2.21 9.49 -14.81
CA THR A 258 1.07 8.80 -15.40
C THR A 258 -0.14 9.71 -15.58
N SER A 259 -1.03 9.30 -16.48
CA SER A 259 -2.36 9.89 -16.63
C SER A 259 -3.46 8.84 -16.67
N ALA A 260 -4.64 9.17 -16.15
CA ALA A 260 -5.87 8.41 -16.37
C ALA A 260 -6.66 9.06 -17.52
N TRP A 261 -6.98 8.27 -18.54
CA TRP A 261 -7.75 8.74 -19.69
C TRP A 261 -9.26 8.63 -19.41
N GLU A 262 -10.08 9.34 -20.19
CA GLU A 262 -11.54 9.28 -20.07
C GLU A 262 -12.05 7.87 -20.45
N PHE A 263 -12.49 7.10 -19.45
CA PHE A 263 -13.00 5.74 -19.68
C PHE A 263 -14.30 5.71 -20.51
N GLY A 264 -15.11 6.79 -20.48
CA GLY A 264 -16.33 6.88 -21.27
C GLY A 264 -16.10 6.66 -22.77
N ARG A 265 -14.98 7.17 -23.30
CA ARG A 265 -14.59 6.98 -24.69
C ARG A 265 -14.31 5.51 -25.01
N ASP A 266 -13.57 4.84 -24.15
CA ASP A 266 -13.24 3.43 -24.32
C ASP A 266 -14.50 2.57 -24.20
N TYR A 267 -15.41 2.90 -23.28
CA TYR A 267 -16.69 2.21 -23.12
C TYR A 267 -17.56 2.32 -24.37
N VAL A 268 -17.74 3.52 -24.91
CA VAL A 268 -18.52 3.76 -26.14
C VAL A 268 -17.94 2.96 -27.31
N PHE A 269 -16.62 3.00 -27.49
CA PHE A 269 -15.96 2.27 -28.57
C PHE A 269 -16.07 0.75 -28.42
N SER A 270 -15.81 0.22 -27.23
CA SER A 270 -15.70 -1.23 -26.99
C SER A 270 -17.04 -1.94 -26.75
N HIS A 271 -18.01 -1.28 -26.11
CA HIS A 271 -19.27 -1.90 -25.67
C HIS A 271 -20.50 -1.39 -26.44
N LEU A 272 -20.43 -0.19 -27.03
CA LEU A 272 -21.56 0.46 -27.72
C LEU A 272 -21.37 0.58 -29.23
N GLY A 273 -20.31 0.00 -29.78
CA GLY A 273 -20.06 -0.01 -31.23
C GLY A 273 -19.59 1.34 -31.79
N GLY A 274 -19.14 2.27 -30.93
CA GLY A 274 -18.60 3.56 -31.34
C GLY A 274 -19.63 4.67 -31.54
N ASP A 275 -20.87 4.50 -31.06
CA ASP A 275 -21.90 5.55 -31.13
C ASP A 275 -22.45 5.86 -29.73
N GLU A 276 -22.33 7.13 -29.32
CA GLU A 276 -22.85 7.62 -28.03
C GLU A 276 -24.39 7.57 -27.95
N MET A 277 -25.10 7.50 -29.08
CA MET A 277 -26.57 7.33 -29.09
C MET A 277 -27.04 6.03 -28.42
N ALA A 278 -26.17 5.03 -28.35
CA ALA A 278 -26.47 3.75 -27.71
C ALA A 278 -26.24 3.78 -26.19
N LEU A 279 -25.69 4.88 -25.64
CA LEU A 279 -25.41 5.01 -24.22
C LEU A 279 -26.70 5.21 -23.44
N GLN A 280 -26.88 4.42 -22.38
CA GLN A 280 -28.09 4.45 -21.56
C GLN A 280 -27.76 4.83 -20.11
N TYR A 281 -28.78 5.28 -19.38
CA TYR A 281 -28.66 5.56 -17.94
C TYR A 281 -27.96 4.44 -17.13
N SER A 282 -28.17 3.17 -17.48
CA SER A 282 -27.57 2.00 -16.82
C SER A 282 -26.11 1.69 -17.22
N ASP A 283 -25.47 2.56 -18.00
CA ASP A 283 -24.06 2.43 -18.36
C ASP A 283 -23.16 3.36 -17.55
N TYR A 284 -23.72 4.42 -16.96
CA TYR A 284 -22.97 5.43 -16.21
C TYR A 284 -22.28 4.87 -14.95
N ASP A 285 -22.85 3.84 -14.31
CA ASP A 285 -22.22 3.16 -13.18
C ASP A 285 -20.96 2.40 -13.60
N LYS A 286 -21.02 1.65 -14.71
CA LYS A 286 -19.87 0.93 -15.29
C LYS A 286 -18.81 1.91 -15.78
N ILE A 287 -19.22 3.01 -16.43
CA ILE A 287 -18.30 4.03 -16.92
C ILE A 287 -17.54 4.66 -15.73
N ALA A 288 -18.27 5.04 -14.69
CA ALA A 288 -17.66 5.64 -13.51
C ALA A 288 -16.75 4.64 -12.78
N LEU A 289 -17.14 3.37 -12.66
CA LEU A 289 -16.28 2.35 -12.06
C LEU A 289 -15.00 2.10 -12.89
N GLY A 290 -15.10 2.05 -14.22
CA GLY A 290 -13.94 1.92 -15.09
C GLY A 290 -13.00 3.12 -14.99
N HIS A 291 -13.56 4.33 -14.91
CA HIS A 291 -12.77 5.56 -14.70
C HIS A 291 -12.05 5.55 -13.35
N ALA A 292 -12.71 5.10 -12.28
CA ALA A 292 -12.10 4.93 -10.97
C ALA A 292 -10.90 3.98 -11.01
N GLN A 293 -10.99 2.87 -11.75
CA GLN A 293 -9.86 1.95 -11.94
C GLN A 293 -8.68 2.60 -12.67
N TYR A 294 -8.95 3.45 -13.68
CA TYR A 294 -7.90 4.18 -14.38
C TYR A 294 -7.21 5.20 -13.47
N ILE A 295 -7.99 5.92 -12.65
CA ILE A 295 -7.46 6.83 -11.63
C ILE A 295 -6.56 6.08 -10.64
N ASP A 296 -7.04 4.99 -10.06
CA ASP A 296 -6.29 4.20 -9.08
C ASP A 296 -4.98 3.65 -9.66
N PHE A 297 -5.01 3.20 -10.92
CA PHE A 297 -3.81 2.74 -11.61
C PHE A 297 -2.82 3.88 -11.83
N ALA A 298 -3.29 5.04 -12.32
CA ALA A 298 -2.43 6.21 -12.51
C ALA A 298 -1.81 6.65 -11.16
N VAL A 299 -2.62 6.82 -10.12
CA VAL A 299 -2.14 7.22 -8.78
C VAL A 299 -1.10 6.23 -8.24
N LYS A 300 -1.27 4.93 -8.45
CA LYS A 300 -0.32 3.91 -7.98
C LYS A 300 1.08 4.04 -8.60
N TYR A 301 1.16 4.42 -9.87
CA TYR A 301 2.43 4.49 -10.61
C TYR A 301 2.90 5.92 -10.91
N ALA A 302 2.15 6.92 -10.44
CA ALA A 302 2.48 8.31 -10.60
C ALA A 302 3.84 8.65 -9.98
N ASN A 303 4.51 9.61 -10.61
CA ASN A 303 5.64 10.31 -10.05
C ASN A 303 5.15 11.66 -9.49
N LYS A 304 4.88 11.70 -8.18
CA LYS A 304 4.38 12.86 -7.40
C LYS A 304 2.99 13.35 -7.76
N VAL A 305 2.62 13.39 -9.04
CA VAL A 305 1.35 13.92 -9.54
C VAL A 305 0.72 12.98 -10.57
N ALA A 306 -0.60 12.80 -10.54
CA ALA A 306 -1.36 12.05 -11.54
C ALA A 306 -2.32 13.00 -12.28
N PHE A 307 -2.31 12.97 -13.60
CA PHE A 307 -3.22 13.78 -14.43
C PHE A 307 -4.44 12.99 -14.86
N ILE A 308 -5.62 13.52 -14.60
CA ILE A 308 -6.88 12.82 -14.83
C ILE A 308 -7.66 13.58 -15.90
N ASP A 309 -7.90 12.91 -17.04
CA ASP A 309 -8.78 13.41 -18.10
C ASP A 309 -10.22 13.16 -17.66
N THR A 310 -10.97 14.23 -17.41
CA THR A 310 -12.34 14.19 -16.88
C THR A 310 -12.48 13.66 -15.44
N ASP A 311 -13.58 14.02 -14.77
CA ASP A 311 -13.91 13.55 -13.43
C ASP A 311 -15.32 12.98 -13.35
N PHE A 312 -15.71 12.53 -12.15
CA PHE A 312 -17.05 11.99 -11.93
C PHE A 312 -18.15 13.06 -12.05
N ILE A 313 -17.85 14.34 -11.82
CA ILE A 313 -18.79 15.45 -12.03
C ILE A 313 -19.12 15.58 -13.52
N THR A 314 -18.12 15.43 -14.39
CA THR A 314 -18.33 15.47 -15.84
C THR A 314 -19.20 14.30 -16.32
N THR A 315 -18.95 13.08 -15.82
CA THR A 315 -19.80 11.91 -16.08
C THR A 315 -21.24 12.14 -15.59
N GLN A 316 -21.40 12.74 -14.41
CA GLN A 316 -22.69 13.11 -13.84
C GLN A 316 -23.40 14.18 -14.69
N ALA A 317 -22.65 15.12 -15.27
CA ALA A 317 -23.17 16.18 -16.12
C ALA A 317 -23.69 15.62 -17.44
N PHE A 318 -22.96 14.67 -18.05
CA PHE A 318 -23.46 13.93 -19.22
C PHE A 318 -24.74 13.16 -18.89
N CYS A 319 -24.77 12.44 -17.76
CA CYS A 319 -25.96 11.73 -17.30
C CYS A 319 -27.17 12.68 -17.18
N LYS A 320 -26.99 13.84 -16.53
CA LYS A 320 -28.06 14.84 -16.39
C LYS A 320 -28.48 15.44 -17.72
N ARG A 321 -27.53 15.70 -18.64
CA ARG A 321 -27.80 16.32 -19.95
C ARG A 321 -28.56 15.41 -20.90
N TYR A 322 -28.20 14.13 -20.95
CA TYR A 322 -28.78 13.15 -21.89
C TYR A 322 -30.00 12.42 -21.31
N GLU A 323 -29.99 12.10 -20.01
CA GLU A 323 -31.04 11.30 -19.36
C GLU A 323 -32.03 12.15 -18.54
N GLY A 324 -31.73 13.44 -18.35
CA GLY A 324 -32.56 14.37 -17.57
C GLY A 324 -32.55 14.13 -16.06
N LYS A 325 -31.72 13.21 -15.56
CA LYS A 325 -31.63 12.85 -14.14
C LYS A 325 -30.19 12.53 -13.72
N GLU A 326 -29.92 12.61 -12.43
CA GLU A 326 -28.62 12.31 -11.85
C GLU A 326 -28.53 10.84 -11.37
N HIS A 327 -27.38 10.18 -11.60
CA HIS A 327 -27.10 8.82 -11.14
C HIS A 327 -26.51 8.73 -9.71
N PRO A 328 -27.19 8.12 -8.72
CA PRO A 328 -26.72 8.06 -7.32
C PRO A 328 -25.35 7.41 -7.13
N PHE A 329 -25.03 6.37 -7.92
CA PHE A 329 -23.71 5.73 -7.87
C PHE A 329 -22.57 6.67 -8.30
N VAL A 330 -22.81 7.52 -9.31
CA VAL A 330 -21.80 8.47 -9.78
C VAL A 330 -21.61 9.57 -8.73
N GLN A 331 -22.69 10.01 -8.09
CA GLN A 331 -22.60 10.93 -6.94
C GLN A 331 -21.76 10.37 -5.79
N ALA A 332 -21.91 9.08 -5.45
CA ALA A 332 -21.07 8.46 -4.43
C ALA A 332 -19.56 8.50 -4.79
N LEU A 333 -19.22 8.36 -6.07
CA LEU A 333 -17.83 8.49 -6.53
C LEU A 333 -17.33 9.94 -6.50
N ILE A 334 -18.19 10.94 -6.77
CA ILE A 334 -17.85 12.37 -6.58
C ILE A 334 -17.48 12.64 -5.11
N ASP A 335 -18.24 12.05 -4.18
CA ASP A 335 -18.03 12.29 -2.74
C ASP A 335 -16.73 11.66 -2.22
N GLU A 336 -16.39 10.48 -2.74
CA GLU A 336 -15.22 9.68 -2.37
C GLU A 336 -13.92 10.17 -3.04
N TYR A 337 -13.93 10.43 -4.36
CA TYR A 337 -12.74 10.78 -5.10
C TYR A 337 -12.50 12.29 -5.11
N ARG A 338 -11.63 12.74 -4.21
CA ARG A 338 -11.14 14.12 -4.16
C ARG A 338 -9.95 14.34 -5.10
N PHE A 339 -9.88 15.54 -5.68
CA PHE A 339 -8.77 16.00 -6.50
C PHE A 339 -8.10 17.19 -5.82
N ASP A 340 -6.77 17.25 -5.83
CA ASP A 340 -6.00 18.32 -5.20
C ASP A 340 -6.03 19.61 -6.04
N LEU A 341 -6.22 19.48 -7.36
CA LEU A 341 -6.40 20.60 -8.28
C LEU A 341 -7.37 20.21 -9.40
N VAL A 342 -8.39 21.05 -9.62
CA VAL A 342 -9.32 20.92 -10.74
C VAL A 342 -9.12 22.10 -11.68
N ILE A 343 -8.74 21.82 -12.92
CA ILE A 343 -8.54 22.83 -13.97
C ILE A 343 -9.70 22.71 -14.95
N LEU A 344 -10.50 23.77 -15.08
CA LEU A 344 -11.55 23.87 -16.09
C LEU A 344 -11.02 24.64 -17.30
N LEU A 345 -11.04 24.01 -18.47
CA LEU A 345 -10.67 24.66 -19.74
C LEU A 345 -11.90 25.27 -20.41
N GLU A 346 -11.78 26.53 -20.81
CA GLU A 346 -12.78 27.25 -21.60
C GLU A 346 -12.95 26.64 -23.01
N ASN A 347 -14.16 26.74 -23.56
CA ASN A 347 -14.50 26.21 -24.88
C ASN A 347 -14.19 27.17 -26.05
N ASN A 348 -13.26 28.10 -25.89
CA ASN A 348 -12.89 29.08 -26.93
C ASN A 348 -11.80 28.63 -27.92
N THR A 349 -11.53 27.32 -28.00
CA THR A 349 -10.64 26.73 -29.01
C THR A 349 -11.41 26.21 -30.22
N PRO A 350 -10.81 26.22 -31.43
CA PRO A 350 -11.45 25.69 -32.64
C PRO A 350 -11.88 24.24 -32.46
N TRP A 351 -13.09 23.92 -32.89
CA TRP A 351 -13.61 22.56 -32.82
C TRP A 351 -12.86 21.64 -33.79
N VAL A 352 -12.42 20.48 -33.30
CA VAL A 352 -11.83 19.42 -34.11
C VAL A 352 -12.75 18.20 -34.03
N ALA A 353 -13.21 17.72 -35.19
CA ALA A 353 -14.04 16.53 -35.30
C ALA A 353 -13.24 15.30 -34.86
N ASP A 354 -13.71 14.59 -33.83
CA ASP A 354 -13.13 13.31 -33.40
C ASP A 354 -14.01 12.10 -33.77
N GLY A 355 -15.11 12.32 -34.51
CA GLY A 355 -15.90 11.28 -35.18
C GLY A 355 -16.86 10.49 -34.29
N LEU A 356 -16.99 10.81 -33.00
CA LEU A 356 -17.75 10.02 -32.03
C LEU A 356 -18.96 10.74 -31.38
N ARG A 357 -19.22 12.03 -31.69
CA ARG A 357 -19.96 12.92 -30.77
C ARG A 357 -21.14 13.70 -31.36
N SER A 358 -22.10 14.04 -30.47
CA SER A 358 -23.38 14.67 -30.80
C SER A 358 -23.53 16.16 -30.41
N LEU A 359 -22.76 16.70 -29.45
CA LEU A 359 -22.82 18.12 -29.04
C LEU A 359 -21.97 19.00 -29.97
N GLY A 360 -22.41 19.15 -31.22
CA GLY A 360 -21.65 19.85 -32.26
C GLY A 360 -21.83 21.37 -32.31
N SER A 361 -22.89 21.92 -31.69
CA SER A 361 -23.17 23.37 -31.80
C SER A 361 -22.44 24.19 -30.72
N GLU A 362 -22.06 25.43 -31.06
CA GLU A 362 -21.43 26.36 -30.11
C GLU A 362 -22.31 26.63 -28.88
N LYS A 363 -23.64 26.64 -29.08
CA LYS A 363 -24.63 26.79 -28.03
C LYS A 363 -24.63 25.60 -27.06
N ASP A 364 -24.62 24.37 -27.60
CA ASP A 364 -24.61 23.16 -26.78
C ASP A 364 -23.35 23.07 -25.91
N ARG A 365 -22.20 23.52 -26.44
CA ARG A 365 -20.93 23.58 -25.70
C ARG A 365 -20.99 24.57 -24.53
N GLN A 366 -21.57 25.75 -24.76
CA GLN A 366 -21.76 26.76 -23.71
C GLN A 366 -22.75 26.30 -22.63
N GLU A 367 -23.84 25.64 -23.03
CA GLU A 367 -24.81 25.06 -22.11
C GLU A 367 -24.19 23.96 -21.26
N PHE A 368 -23.41 23.06 -21.87
CA PHE A 368 -22.72 22.00 -21.13
C PHE A 368 -21.67 22.56 -20.16
N GLN A 369 -20.92 23.57 -20.56
CA GLN A 369 -19.95 24.22 -19.66
C GLN A 369 -20.63 24.93 -18.49
N SER A 370 -21.76 25.59 -18.73
CA SER A 370 -22.57 26.19 -17.67
C SER A 370 -23.08 25.14 -16.69
N LEU A 371 -23.56 24.01 -17.21
CA LEU A 371 -23.98 22.85 -16.40
C LEU A 371 -22.81 22.30 -15.57
N LEU A 372 -21.63 22.15 -16.16
CA LEU A 372 -20.45 21.66 -15.47
C LEU A 372 -20.02 22.59 -14.32
N ILE A 373 -20.04 23.91 -14.55
CA ILE A 373 -19.76 24.91 -13.51
C ILE A 373 -20.81 24.87 -12.39
N GLU A 374 -22.11 24.74 -12.73
CA GLU A 374 -23.18 24.58 -11.75
C GLU A 374 -22.93 23.35 -10.87
N MET A 375 -22.53 22.23 -11.47
CA MET A 375 -22.32 20.98 -10.77
C MET A 375 -21.04 20.97 -9.93
N LEU A 376 -19.96 21.61 -10.39
CA LEU A 376 -18.76 21.84 -9.58
C LEU A 376 -19.11 22.65 -8.32
N LYS A 377 -19.89 23.72 -8.47
CA LYS A 377 -20.36 24.54 -7.35
C LYS A 377 -21.28 23.76 -6.41
N LYS A 378 -22.24 23.00 -6.96
CA LYS A 378 -23.16 22.15 -6.20
C LYS A 378 -22.42 21.13 -5.31
N ASN A 379 -21.32 20.58 -5.81
CA ASN A 379 -20.51 19.58 -5.11
C ASN A 379 -19.38 20.18 -4.25
N ASN A 380 -19.34 21.52 -4.10
CA ASN A 380 -18.30 22.24 -3.36
C ASN A 380 -16.89 21.90 -3.85
N VAL A 381 -16.70 21.78 -5.16
CA VAL A 381 -15.39 21.55 -5.77
C VAL A 381 -14.82 22.89 -6.23
N GLU A 382 -13.69 23.26 -5.63
CA GLU A 382 -12.91 24.41 -6.07
C GLU A 382 -12.20 24.08 -7.39
N PHE A 383 -12.20 25.03 -8.31
CA PHE A 383 -11.55 24.87 -9.62
C PHE A 383 -10.92 26.17 -10.10
N VAL A 384 -9.87 26.02 -10.92
CA VAL A 384 -9.22 27.13 -11.61
C VAL A 384 -9.69 27.15 -13.05
N HIS A 385 -10.27 28.27 -13.48
CA HIS A 385 -10.73 28.44 -14.86
C HIS A 385 -9.60 28.98 -15.74
N VAL A 386 -9.30 28.30 -16.84
CA VAL A 386 -8.29 28.70 -17.83
C VAL A 386 -9.01 29.09 -19.12
N ASP A 387 -9.00 30.39 -19.41
CA ASP A 387 -9.79 31.03 -20.47
C ASP A 387 -9.00 31.40 -21.72
N SER A 388 -7.70 31.07 -21.79
CA SER A 388 -6.89 31.43 -22.95
C SER A 388 -7.37 30.70 -24.23
N PRO A 389 -7.52 31.37 -25.38
CA PRO A 389 -7.85 30.71 -26.65
C PRO A 389 -6.64 30.02 -27.31
N ASP A 390 -5.42 30.36 -26.88
CA ASP A 390 -4.18 29.82 -27.44
C ASP A 390 -3.73 28.55 -26.72
N TYR A 391 -3.46 27.48 -27.48
CA TYR A 391 -3.12 26.17 -26.93
C TYR A 391 -1.80 26.17 -26.15
N ASP A 392 -0.80 26.95 -26.58
CA ASP A 392 0.49 27.02 -25.91
C ASP A 392 0.37 27.76 -24.57
N THR A 393 -0.30 28.91 -24.58
CA THR A 393 -0.61 29.68 -23.38
C THR A 393 -1.36 28.85 -22.34
N ARG A 394 -2.43 28.12 -22.75
CA ARG A 394 -3.15 27.19 -21.85
C ARG A 394 -2.21 26.18 -21.21
N PHE A 395 -1.33 25.59 -22.02
CA PHE A 395 -0.39 24.58 -21.57
C PHE A 395 0.58 25.14 -20.54
N LEU A 396 1.19 26.30 -20.82
CA LEU A 396 2.09 26.99 -19.89
C LEU A 396 1.38 27.38 -18.58
N THR A 397 0.14 27.87 -18.66
CA THR A 397 -0.68 28.16 -17.47
C THR A 397 -0.90 26.89 -16.63
N CYS A 398 -1.26 25.76 -17.26
CA CYS A 398 -1.46 24.50 -16.55
C CYS A 398 -0.17 24.00 -15.90
N ILE A 399 0.98 24.12 -16.58
CA ILE A 399 2.29 23.80 -15.98
C ILE A 399 2.54 24.64 -14.73
N SER A 400 2.30 25.95 -14.80
CA SER A 400 2.50 26.85 -13.66
C SER A 400 1.62 26.47 -12.47
N LEU A 401 0.34 26.16 -12.71
CA LEU A 401 -0.59 25.75 -11.64
C LEU A 401 -0.15 24.46 -10.97
N VAL A 402 0.30 23.48 -11.76
CA VAL A 402 0.79 22.20 -11.24
C VAL A 402 2.10 22.40 -10.47
N GLN A 403 3.02 23.22 -10.96
CA GLN A 403 4.27 23.51 -10.24
C GLN A 403 3.99 24.17 -8.88
N GLN A 404 3.06 25.12 -8.81
CA GLN A 404 2.66 25.74 -7.56
C GLN A 404 2.08 24.72 -6.57
N LEU A 405 1.27 23.78 -7.05
CA LEU A 405 0.75 22.68 -6.23
C LEU A 405 1.89 21.82 -5.66
N LEU A 406 2.89 21.49 -6.49
CA LEU A 406 3.98 20.59 -6.06
C LEU A 406 4.99 21.25 -5.12
N MET A 407 5.18 22.58 -5.20
CA MET A 407 6.06 23.33 -4.31
C MET A 407 5.62 23.31 -2.83
N LEU A 408 4.35 22.98 -2.55
CA LEU A 408 3.84 22.87 -1.18
C LEU A 408 4.40 21.66 -0.42
N ASP A 409 4.96 20.68 -1.13
CA ASP A 409 5.38 19.37 -0.59
C ASP A 409 6.87 19.04 -0.86
N GLU A 410 7.66 20.05 -1.27
CA GLU A 410 9.11 19.95 -1.52
C GLU A 410 9.99 19.94 -0.27
#